data_AF-A0AB34KAR1-F1
#
_entry.id   AF-A0AB34KAR1-F1
#
_cell.length_a   1.000
_cell.length_b   1.000
_cell.length_c   1.000
_cell.angle_alpha   90.00
_cell.angle_beta   90.00
_cell.angle_gamma   90.00
#
_symmetry.space_group_name_H-M   'P 1'
#
loop_
_entity.id
_entity.type
_entity.pdbx_description
1 polymer ?
#
loop_
_entity_poly.entity_id
_entity_poly.type
_entity_poly.pdbx_seq_one_letter_code
_entity_poly.pdbx_strand_id
1 'polypeptide(L)'
;MFLATCDHGYAAELGSHGGRGGGGGGGGGSVIDRMARLIVSERKAKTSALHGALTDAFTSHRELFGNAGQFAPDARIALVSGEGSDRKKVLLASYRRPTSEDERDDYTIVTSDDPDAGPRMWQAAAAAMAETSSFRPVSIGHRQFDSSEMFDSNPVFEAAEEVRNIWPESYPSMVCLSLGTGQNRRRVMAGLQAELL
;
A
#
# COMPACT_ATOMS: atom_id res chain seq x y z
N MET A 1 2.72 16.01 0.61
CA MET A 1 3.77 15.11 1.10
C MET A 1 3.30 13.69 0.82
N PHE A 2 3.98 12.98 -0.07
CA PHE A 2 3.63 11.60 -0.43
C PHE A 2 4.45 10.67 0.47
N LEU A 3 3.80 9.71 1.12
CA LEU A 3 4.48 8.66 1.87
C LEU A 3 4.79 7.53 0.90
N ALA A 4 6.08 7.24 0.68
CA ALA A 4 6.54 6.07 -0.08
C ALA A 4 6.62 4.87 0.87
N THR A 5 6.19 3.70 0.40
CA THR A 5 6.30 2.43 1.14
C THR A 5 7.44 1.59 0.57
N CYS A 6 8.02 0.75 1.41
CA CYS A 6 9.20 -0.04 1.08
C CYS A 6 8.82 -1.27 0.25
N ASP A 7 9.81 -1.77 -0.50
CA ASP A 7 9.78 -3.09 -1.11
C ASP A 7 10.59 -4.05 -0.22
N HIS A 8 9.92 -5.00 0.42
CA HIS A 8 10.56 -6.19 0.99
C HIS A 8 10.20 -7.40 0.14
N GLY A 9 10.80 -7.49 -1.05
CA GLY A 9 10.84 -8.69 -1.87
C GLY A 9 11.29 -9.93 -1.09
N TYR A 10 10.31 -10.72 -0.65
CA TYR A 10 10.46 -12.11 -0.26
C TYR A 10 9.72 -12.96 -1.28
N ALA A 11 10.39 -13.26 -2.40
CA ALA A 11 9.94 -14.30 -3.32
C ALA A 11 10.11 -15.65 -2.61
N ALA A 12 9.05 -16.18 -2.03
CA ALA A 12 9.01 -17.57 -1.61
C ALA A 12 8.86 -18.44 -2.86
N GLU A 13 9.97 -18.88 -3.45
CA GLU A 13 9.98 -19.97 -4.42
C GLU A 13 9.52 -21.26 -3.72
N LEU A 14 8.24 -21.61 -3.88
CA LEU A 14 7.76 -22.95 -3.60
C LEU A 14 8.06 -23.83 -4.81
N GLY A 15 9.26 -24.42 -4.80
CA GLY A 15 9.63 -25.51 -5.72
C GLY A 15 8.65 -26.68 -5.56
N SER A 16 7.80 -26.86 -6.57
CA SER A 16 6.93 -28.03 -6.70
C SER A 16 7.76 -29.25 -7.10
N HIS A 17 8.22 -30.02 -6.11
CA HIS A 17 8.65 -31.39 -6.34
C HIS A 17 7.51 -32.35 -6.01
N GLY A 18 6.92 -32.91 -7.07
CA GLY A 18 5.94 -33.98 -6.97
C GLY A 18 6.53 -35.23 -6.31
N GLY A 19 6.03 -35.55 -5.12
CA GLY A 19 6.28 -36.80 -4.41
C GLY A 19 4.97 -37.53 -4.17
N ARG A 20 4.71 -38.54 -5.00
CA ARG A 20 3.56 -39.46 -4.91
C ARG A 20 3.93 -40.57 -3.92
N GLY A 21 3.18 -40.73 -2.82
CA GLY A 21 3.34 -41.85 -1.89
C GLY A 21 2.29 -41.79 -0.77
N GLY A 22 1.39 -42.76 -0.73
CA GLY A 22 0.19 -42.74 0.11
C GLY A 22 0.28 -43.45 1.46
N GLY A 23 -0.82 -43.31 2.22
CA GLY A 23 -1.29 -44.25 3.24
C GLY A 23 -0.87 -43.98 4.69
N GLY A 24 -1.86 -43.84 5.59
CA GLY A 24 -1.70 -44.05 7.04
C GLY A 24 -2.13 -42.88 7.93
N GLY A 25 -3.17 -43.08 8.74
CA GLY A 25 -3.78 -42.06 9.59
C GLY A 25 -2.95 -41.61 10.81
N GLY A 26 -3.34 -40.46 11.35
CA GLY A 26 -2.85 -39.87 12.59
C GLY A 26 -3.11 -38.36 12.60
N GLY A 27 -3.96 -37.88 13.51
CA GLY A 27 -4.29 -36.47 13.67
C GLY A 27 -3.08 -35.64 14.09
N GLY A 28 -2.35 -35.12 13.09
CA GLY A 28 -1.25 -34.19 13.27
C GLY A 28 -0.99 -33.54 11.92
N GLY A 29 -1.45 -32.30 11.74
CA GLY A 29 -1.26 -31.54 10.49
C GLY A 29 0.20 -31.58 10.03
N SER A 30 0.40 -31.68 8.72
CA SER A 30 1.71 -31.78 8.08
C SER A 30 2.61 -30.61 8.50
N VAL A 31 3.94 -30.79 8.38
CA VAL A 31 4.91 -29.72 8.67
C VAL A 31 4.59 -28.45 7.86
N ILE A 32 4.09 -28.61 6.63
CA ILE A 32 3.63 -27.52 5.76
C ILE A 32 2.47 -26.75 6.40
N ASP A 33 1.45 -27.45 6.92
CA ASP A 33 0.32 -26.83 7.61
C ASP A 33 0.77 -26.07 8.86
N ARG A 34 1.71 -26.63 9.63
CA ARG A 34 2.28 -25.92 10.80
C ARG A 34 3.04 -24.66 10.41
N MET A 35 3.88 -24.72 9.37
CA MET A 35 4.61 -23.55 8.87
C MET A 35 3.66 -22.47 8.33
N ALA A 36 2.65 -22.86 7.58
CA ALA A 36 1.62 -21.94 7.09
C ALA A 36 0.91 -21.23 8.24
N ARG A 37 0.53 -21.96 9.30
CA ARG A 37 -0.08 -21.38 10.51
C ARG A 37 0.86 -20.41 11.22
N LEU A 38 2.15 -20.73 11.33
CA LEU A 38 3.14 -19.85 11.95
C LEU A 38 3.26 -18.52 11.18
N ILE A 39 3.44 -18.58 9.86
CA ILE A 39 3.52 -17.38 9.00
C ILE A 39 2.24 -16.53 9.11
N VAL A 40 1.08 -17.17 9.11
CA VAL A 40 -0.22 -16.48 9.27
C VAL A 40 -0.38 -15.85 10.65
N SER A 41 0.13 -16.50 11.70
CA SER A 41 0.09 -15.99 13.07
C SER A 41 1.06 -14.83 13.30
N GLU A 42 2.25 -14.89 12.72
CA GLU A 42 3.25 -13.83 12.78
C GLU A 42 2.77 -12.57 12.06
N ARG A 43 2.25 -12.73 10.83
CA ARG A 43 1.62 -11.62 10.09
C ARG A 43 0.45 -11.01 10.88
N LYS A 44 -0.36 -11.83 11.55
CA LYS A 44 -1.45 -11.34 12.40
C LYS A 44 -0.93 -10.49 13.54
N ALA A 45 0.10 -10.95 14.25
CA ALA A 45 0.71 -10.23 15.36
C ALA A 45 1.31 -8.89 14.90
N LYS A 46 2.09 -8.91 13.80
CA LYS A 46 2.67 -7.71 13.18
C LYS A 46 1.61 -6.69 12.76
N THR A 47 0.54 -7.16 12.10
CA THR A 47 -0.58 -6.31 11.68
C THR A 47 -1.26 -5.67 12.89
N SER A 48 -1.52 -6.45 13.94
CA SER A 48 -2.14 -5.92 15.16
C SER A 48 -1.27 -4.85 15.83
N ALA A 49 0.05 -5.05 15.90
CA ALA A 49 0.97 -4.08 16.46
C ALA A 49 1.03 -2.79 15.62
N LEU A 50 1.09 -2.93 14.29
CA LEU A 50 1.07 -1.79 13.37
C LEU A 50 -0.22 -0.99 13.52
N HIS A 51 -1.38 -1.65 13.52
CA HIS A 51 -2.67 -0.98 13.67
C HIS A 51 -2.77 -0.26 15.01
N GLY A 52 -2.28 -0.87 16.09
CA GLY A 52 -2.19 -0.21 17.40
C GLY A 52 -1.36 1.07 17.35
N ALA A 53 -0.14 0.99 16.83
CA ALA A 53 0.75 2.14 16.71
C ALA A 53 0.17 3.26 15.83
N LEU A 54 -0.44 2.92 14.69
CA LEU A 54 -1.09 3.90 13.80
C LEU A 54 -2.32 4.53 14.45
N THR A 55 -3.10 3.75 15.20
CA THR A 55 -4.26 4.25 15.94
C THR A 55 -3.83 5.20 17.07
N ASP A 56 -2.76 4.88 17.78
CA ASP A 56 -2.20 5.74 18.83
C ASP A 56 -1.65 7.05 18.25
N ALA A 57 -0.92 6.97 17.13
CA ALA A 57 -0.32 8.13 16.47
C ALA A 57 -1.36 9.07 15.83
N PHE A 58 -2.37 8.52 15.17
CA PHE A 58 -3.35 9.30 14.40
C PHE A 58 -4.68 9.50 15.11
N THR A 59 -4.91 8.84 16.25
CA THR A 59 -6.23 8.70 16.90
C THR A 59 -7.20 7.87 16.05
N SER A 60 -8.04 7.08 16.72
CA SER A 60 -9.00 6.20 16.06
C SER A 60 -10.07 6.94 15.25
N HIS A 61 -10.36 8.21 15.52
CA HIS A 61 -11.45 8.98 14.91
C HIS A 61 -11.00 10.00 13.87
N ARG A 62 -9.69 10.10 13.61
CA ARG A 62 -9.18 11.11 12.68
C ARG A 62 -9.47 10.68 11.24
N GLU A 63 -10.25 11.49 10.55
CA GLU A 63 -10.60 11.28 9.15
C GLU A 63 -9.42 11.67 8.25
N LEU A 64 -9.30 10.99 7.09
CA LEU A 64 -8.40 11.45 6.04
C LEU A 64 -9.01 12.62 5.25
N PHE A 65 -10.33 12.59 5.07
CA PHE A 65 -11.14 13.57 4.35
C PHE A 65 -11.89 14.50 5.32
N GLY A 66 -12.37 15.65 4.83
CA GLY A 66 -13.42 16.44 5.53
C GLY A 66 -12.98 17.38 6.65
N ASN A 67 -11.85 17.14 7.32
CA ASN A 67 -11.46 17.96 8.48
C ASN A 67 -10.59 19.18 8.11
N ALA A 68 -11.25 20.30 7.79
CA ALA A 68 -10.63 21.59 7.51
C ALA A 68 -9.91 22.14 8.76
N GLY A 69 -8.59 21.95 8.83
CA GLY A 69 -7.75 22.33 9.97
C GLY A 69 -6.73 21.27 10.36
N GLN A 70 -6.88 20.05 9.83
CA GLN A 70 -5.98 18.93 10.08
C GLN A 70 -4.62 19.06 9.36
N PHE A 71 -4.62 19.74 8.22
CA PHE A 71 -3.46 19.99 7.38
C PHE A 71 -3.32 21.49 7.13
N ALA A 72 -2.17 21.91 6.60
CA ALA A 72 -2.04 23.29 6.11
C ALA A 72 -3.17 23.57 5.09
N PRO A 73 -3.69 24.81 5.00
CA PRO A 73 -4.87 25.15 4.20
C PRO A 73 -4.84 24.64 2.74
N ASP A 74 -3.65 24.57 2.15
CA ASP A 74 -3.45 24.11 0.77
C ASP A 74 -2.69 22.78 0.68
N ALA A 75 -2.46 22.10 1.81
CA ALA A 75 -1.86 20.79 1.77
C ALA A 75 -2.85 19.78 1.17
N ARG A 76 -2.33 18.98 0.25
CA ARG A 76 -3.02 17.87 -0.38
C ARG A 76 -2.15 16.63 -0.16
N ILE A 77 -2.77 15.59 0.37
CA ILE A 77 -2.08 14.35 0.72
C ILE A 77 -2.77 13.22 -0.01
N ALA A 78 -1.97 12.32 -0.56
CA ALA A 78 -2.45 11.06 -1.10
C ALA A 78 -1.48 9.94 -0.69
N LEU A 79 -2.06 8.78 -0.42
CA LEU A 79 -1.38 7.54 -0.08
C LEU A 79 -1.67 6.53 -1.18
N VAL A 80 -0.64 5.83 -1.66
CA VAL A 80 -0.80 4.79 -2.69
C VAL A 80 -1.05 3.45 -2.02
N SER A 81 -1.98 2.69 -2.56
CA SER A 81 -2.26 1.30 -2.16
C SER A 81 -2.60 0.45 -3.38
N GLY A 82 -2.61 -0.87 -3.23
CA GLY A 82 -3.35 -1.77 -4.09
C GLY A 82 -4.79 -1.95 -3.61
N GLU A 83 -5.69 -2.25 -4.55
CA GLU A 83 -7.03 -2.73 -4.24
C GLU A 83 -7.37 -4.02 -5.00
N GLY A 84 -7.91 -4.98 -4.23
CA GLY A 84 -8.62 -6.14 -4.74
C GLY A 84 -7.74 -7.15 -5.48
N SER A 85 -8.38 -8.24 -5.94
CA SER A 85 -7.71 -9.31 -6.68
C SER A 85 -7.17 -8.85 -8.04
N ASP A 86 -7.77 -7.81 -8.61
CA ASP A 86 -7.41 -7.22 -9.91
C ASP A 86 -6.18 -6.31 -9.82
N ARG A 87 -5.65 -6.08 -8.61
CA ARG A 87 -4.43 -5.31 -8.35
C ARG A 87 -4.46 -3.94 -9.02
N LYS A 88 -5.55 -3.21 -8.79
CA LYS A 88 -5.63 -1.83 -9.25
C LYS A 88 -4.85 -0.92 -8.30
N LYS A 89 -4.05 -0.01 -8.85
CA LYS A 89 -3.40 1.04 -8.07
C LYS A 89 -4.46 2.05 -7.64
N VAL A 90 -4.48 2.40 -6.36
CA VAL A 90 -5.47 3.33 -5.81
C VAL A 90 -4.80 4.43 -4.98
N LEU A 91 -5.35 5.64 -5.05
CA LEU A 91 -4.98 6.76 -4.21
C LEU A 91 -6.02 7.00 -3.13
N LEU A 92 -5.60 6.88 -1.87
CA LEU A 92 -6.34 7.32 -0.71
C LEU A 92 -5.95 8.79 -0.45
N ALA A 93 -6.77 9.71 -0.97
CA ALA A 93 -6.47 11.15 -0.98
C ALA A 93 -7.10 11.89 0.21
N SER A 94 -6.68 13.13 0.48
CA SER A 94 -7.34 14.05 1.43
C SER A 94 -8.18 15.12 0.72
N TYR A 95 -8.41 14.94 -0.58
CA TYR A 95 -8.97 15.95 -1.47
C TYR A 95 -9.79 15.30 -2.56
N ARG A 96 -10.64 16.11 -3.20
CA ARG A 96 -11.36 15.75 -4.42
C ARG A 96 -10.75 16.49 -5.60
N ARG A 97 -10.76 15.86 -6.78
CA ARG A 97 -10.37 16.53 -8.02
C ARG A 97 -11.44 17.56 -8.41
N PRO A 98 -11.06 18.69 -9.03
CA PRO A 98 -12.02 19.64 -9.59
C PRO A 98 -12.81 19.08 -10.78
N THR A 99 -12.21 18.15 -11.52
CA THR A 99 -12.81 17.45 -12.67
C THR A 99 -13.32 16.07 -12.24
N SER A 100 -14.46 15.66 -12.80
CA SER A 100 -15.20 14.43 -12.45
C SER A 100 -14.58 13.11 -12.94
N GLU A 101 -13.30 13.12 -13.32
CA GLU A 101 -12.57 11.92 -13.73
C GLU A 101 -11.78 11.36 -12.54
N ASP A 102 -12.45 10.62 -11.67
CA ASP A 102 -11.81 9.94 -10.52
C ASP A 102 -11.11 8.63 -10.95
N GLU A 103 -11.40 8.14 -12.16
CA GLU A 103 -10.75 6.98 -12.78
C GLU A 103 -9.78 7.42 -13.89
N ARG A 104 -8.53 6.95 -13.80
CA ARG A 104 -7.53 7.02 -14.87
C ARG A 104 -7.12 5.59 -15.24
N ASP A 105 -6.53 5.43 -16.42
CA ASP A 105 -6.00 4.14 -16.87
C ASP A 105 -4.96 3.57 -15.89
N ASP A 106 -4.19 4.45 -15.21
CA ASP A 106 -3.05 4.06 -14.37
C ASP A 106 -3.38 3.88 -12.87
N TYR A 107 -4.40 4.57 -12.36
CA TYR A 107 -4.86 4.45 -10.97
C TYR A 107 -6.25 5.09 -10.77
N THR A 108 -6.93 4.70 -9.69
CA THR A 108 -8.20 5.31 -9.27
C THR A 108 -8.05 6.08 -7.97
N ILE A 109 -8.88 7.10 -7.74
CA ILE A 109 -8.93 7.79 -6.44
C ILE A 109 -10.07 7.24 -5.61
N VAL A 110 -9.77 6.89 -4.37
CA VAL A 110 -10.78 6.57 -3.37
C VAL A 110 -11.38 7.86 -2.86
N THR A 111 -12.46 8.30 -3.49
CA THR A 111 -13.34 9.33 -2.96
C THR A 111 -14.55 8.65 -2.30
N SER A 112 -15.03 9.22 -1.19
CA SER A 112 -16.32 8.85 -0.61
C SER A 112 -17.23 10.06 -0.71
N ASP A 113 -18.44 9.86 -1.25
CA ASP A 113 -19.47 10.90 -1.30
C ASP A 113 -19.97 11.26 0.10
N ASP A 114 -19.99 10.26 0.98
CA ASP A 114 -20.27 10.39 2.39
C ASP A 114 -18.97 10.63 3.17
N PRO A 115 -18.77 11.82 3.78
CA PRO A 115 -17.57 12.13 4.56
C PRO A 115 -17.38 11.20 5.76
N ASP A 116 -18.46 10.68 6.35
CA ASP A 116 -18.41 9.77 7.50
C ASP A 116 -18.05 8.33 7.08
N ALA A 117 -18.19 8.00 5.79
CA ALA A 117 -17.82 6.71 5.21
C ALA A 117 -16.38 6.68 4.64
N GLY A 118 -15.68 7.81 4.68
CA GLY A 118 -14.30 7.92 4.22
C GLY A 118 -13.30 7.10 5.06
N PRO A 119 -12.12 6.76 4.50
CA PRO A 119 -11.08 6.10 5.27
C PRO A 119 -10.63 6.97 6.45
N ARG A 120 -10.49 6.37 7.63
CA ARG A 120 -9.77 7.00 8.74
C ARG A 120 -8.29 7.06 8.40
N MET A 121 -7.58 8.05 8.94
CA MET A 121 -6.16 8.28 8.63
C MET A 121 -5.30 7.05 8.95
N TRP A 122 -5.53 6.39 10.08
CA TRP A 122 -4.80 5.16 10.43
C TRP A 122 -5.10 4.00 9.47
N GLN A 123 -6.32 3.92 8.94
CA GLN A 123 -6.70 2.89 7.96
C GLN A 123 -6.03 3.14 6.62
N ALA A 124 -5.99 4.39 6.17
CA ALA A 124 -5.33 4.74 4.93
C ALA A 124 -3.82 4.52 5.00
N ALA A 125 -3.19 4.88 6.12
CA ALA A 125 -1.79 4.59 6.37
C ALA A 125 -1.51 3.08 6.41
N ALA A 126 -2.37 2.31 7.09
CA ALA A 126 -2.24 0.86 7.16
C ALA A 126 -2.40 0.22 5.77
N ALA A 127 -3.34 0.70 4.95
CA ALA A 127 -3.55 0.22 3.58
C ALA A 127 -2.28 0.43 2.71
N ALA A 128 -1.70 1.63 2.75
CA ALA A 128 -0.46 1.91 2.01
C ALA A 128 0.72 1.04 2.48
N MET A 129 0.75 0.69 3.78
CA MET A 129 1.80 -0.13 4.40
C MET A 129 1.50 -1.63 4.35
N ALA A 130 0.42 -2.09 3.70
CA ALA A 130 -0.05 -3.48 3.76
C ALA A 130 0.81 -4.45 2.93
N GLU A 131 2.13 -4.42 3.09
CA GLU A 131 3.12 -5.28 2.44
C GLU A 131 2.72 -6.76 2.54
N THR A 132 2.55 -7.42 1.39
CA THR A 132 1.85 -8.72 1.27
C THR A 132 2.58 -9.82 2.04
N SER A 133 3.89 -9.65 2.19
CA SER A 133 4.81 -10.54 2.90
C SER A 133 4.77 -10.34 4.43
N SER A 134 4.43 -9.14 4.91
CA SER A 134 4.64 -8.73 6.31
C SER A 134 3.34 -8.45 7.08
N PHE A 135 2.33 -7.93 6.40
CA PHE A 135 1.07 -7.48 6.99
C PHE A 135 -0.12 -8.11 6.28
N ARG A 136 -1.29 -8.09 6.94
CA ARG A 136 -2.55 -8.53 6.33
C ARG A 136 -3.18 -7.36 5.57
N PRO A 137 -3.95 -7.65 4.51
CA PRO A 137 -4.77 -6.65 3.84
C PRO A 137 -5.69 -5.90 4.83
N VAL A 138 -5.93 -4.63 4.54
CA VAL A 138 -6.76 -3.74 5.36
C VAL A 138 -8.12 -3.58 4.69
N SER A 139 -9.19 -3.74 5.46
CA SER A 139 -10.55 -3.52 4.98
C SER A 139 -11.05 -2.13 5.38
N ILE A 140 -11.60 -1.39 4.42
CA ILE A 140 -12.23 -0.08 4.63
C ILE A 140 -13.58 -0.11 3.92
N GLY A 141 -14.66 -0.10 4.71
CA GLY A 141 -16.00 -0.39 4.18
C GLY A 141 -16.07 -1.79 3.56
N HIS A 142 -16.50 -1.85 2.29
CA HIS A 142 -16.58 -3.09 1.51
C HIS A 142 -15.33 -3.36 0.67
N ARG A 143 -14.33 -2.47 0.73
CA ARG A 143 -13.12 -2.51 -0.09
C ARG A 143 -11.99 -3.15 0.69
N GLN A 144 -11.15 -3.92 0.00
CA GLN A 144 -9.97 -4.57 0.57
C GLN A 144 -8.71 -4.04 -0.11
N PHE A 145 -7.82 -3.51 0.72
CA PHE A 145 -6.58 -2.88 0.30
C PHE A 145 -5.39 -3.75 0.68
N ASP A 146 -4.46 -3.83 -0.24
CA ASP A 146 -3.21 -4.57 -0.14
C ASP A 146 -2.03 -3.70 -0.59
N SER A 147 -0.83 -4.23 -0.41
CA SER A 147 0.43 -3.52 -0.64
C SER A 147 0.52 -2.85 -2.01
N SER A 148 1.14 -1.67 -2.05
CA SER A 148 1.60 -1.07 -3.30
C SER A 148 2.91 -1.68 -3.83
N GLU A 149 3.51 -2.68 -3.18
CA GLU A 149 4.78 -3.33 -3.58
C GLU A 149 4.78 -3.88 -5.01
N MET A 150 3.61 -4.17 -5.58
CA MET A 150 3.48 -4.63 -6.96
C MET A 150 3.52 -3.50 -7.99
N PHE A 151 3.57 -2.25 -7.54
CA PHE A 151 3.71 -1.06 -8.37
C PHE A 151 5.03 -0.34 -8.06
N ASP A 152 5.32 0.72 -8.82
CA ASP A 152 6.42 1.62 -8.50
C ASP A 152 6.30 2.12 -7.04
N SER A 153 7.30 1.80 -6.22
CA SER A 153 7.36 2.15 -4.80
C SER A 153 7.53 3.65 -4.56
N ASN A 154 7.88 4.40 -5.60
CA ASN A 154 8.01 5.86 -5.56
C ASN A 154 6.82 6.53 -6.26
N PRO A 155 5.92 7.20 -5.52
CA PRO A 155 4.70 7.77 -6.06
C PRO A 155 4.92 9.11 -6.80
N VAL A 156 6.13 9.35 -7.33
CA VAL A 156 6.51 10.63 -7.95
C VAL A 156 5.72 10.91 -9.21
N PHE A 157 5.36 9.87 -9.96
CA PHE A 157 4.57 10.00 -11.18
C PHE A 157 3.12 10.37 -10.87
N GLU A 158 2.49 9.64 -9.96
CA GLU A 158 1.14 9.91 -9.45
C GLU A 158 1.08 11.32 -8.85
N ALA A 159 2.11 11.70 -8.10
CA ALA A 159 2.23 13.04 -7.55
C ALA A 159 2.26 14.13 -8.62
N ALA A 160 3.05 13.92 -9.69
CA ALA A 160 3.17 14.88 -10.78
C ALA A 160 1.86 15.02 -11.57
N GLU A 161 1.16 13.93 -11.82
CA GLU A 161 -0.15 13.94 -12.47
C GLU A 161 -1.21 14.64 -11.58
N GLU A 162 -1.25 14.32 -10.29
CA GLU A 162 -2.24 14.92 -9.39
C GLU A 162 -2.07 16.41 -9.21
N VAL A 163 -0.83 16.84 -9.18
CA VAL A 163 -0.49 18.25 -9.19
C VAL A 163 -1.11 18.98 -10.40
N ARG A 164 -1.09 18.41 -11.60
CA ARG A 164 -1.71 19.01 -12.80
C ARG A 164 -3.23 19.09 -12.67
N ASN A 165 -3.84 18.10 -12.01
CA ASN A 165 -5.29 18.04 -11.83
C ASN A 165 -5.79 19.01 -10.74
N ILE A 166 -5.02 19.19 -9.67
CA ILE A 166 -5.40 20.04 -8.53
C ILE A 166 -5.06 21.50 -8.81
N TRP A 167 -3.89 21.77 -9.39
CA TRP A 167 -3.36 23.12 -9.60
C TRP A 167 -2.86 23.32 -11.04
N PRO A 168 -3.77 23.26 -12.05
CA PRO A 168 -3.37 23.36 -13.45
C PRO A 168 -2.59 24.64 -13.76
N GLU A 169 -2.99 25.77 -13.16
CA GLU A 169 -2.38 27.09 -13.38
C GLU A 169 -0.99 27.24 -12.76
N SER A 170 -0.66 26.44 -11.73
CA SER A 170 0.62 26.53 -11.02
C SER A 170 1.67 25.54 -11.52
N TYR A 171 1.29 24.60 -12.39
CA TYR A 171 2.16 23.53 -12.86
C TYR A 171 3.54 23.97 -13.41
N PRO A 172 3.66 25.05 -14.20
CA PRO A 172 4.93 25.44 -14.80
C PRO A 172 6.03 25.85 -13.80
N SER A 173 5.67 26.19 -12.56
CA SER A 173 6.60 26.71 -11.53
C SER A 173 6.84 25.73 -10.37
N MET A 174 6.57 24.44 -10.57
CA MET A 174 6.56 23.47 -9.48
C MET A 174 7.92 22.86 -9.17
N VAL A 175 8.19 22.75 -7.87
CA VAL A 175 9.35 22.06 -7.32
C VAL A 175 8.90 20.70 -6.80
N CYS A 176 9.51 19.63 -7.30
CA CYS A 176 9.29 18.27 -6.82
C CYS A 176 10.44 17.84 -5.92
N LEU A 177 10.12 17.34 -4.73
CA LEU A 177 11.06 16.65 -3.84
C LEU A 177 10.58 15.23 -3.63
N SER A 178 11.31 14.26 -4.17
CA SER A 178 11.11 12.83 -3.95
C SER A 178 12.19 12.31 -2.99
N LEU A 179 11.76 11.66 -1.91
CA LEU A 179 12.63 11.09 -0.89
C LEU A 179 12.48 9.58 -0.88
N GLY A 180 13.54 8.87 -1.26
CA GLY A 180 13.60 7.42 -1.18
C GLY A 180 14.11 6.92 0.17
N THR A 181 13.81 5.66 0.50
CA THR A 181 14.30 4.98 1.72
C THR A 181 15.69 4.33 1.54
N GLY A 182 16.33 4.56 0.39
CA GLY A 182 17.63 3.99 0.02
C GLY A 182 17.51 2.69 -0.75
N GLN A 183 18.62 2.25 -1.35
CA GLN A 183 18.70 1.01 -2.13
C GLN A 183 19.87 0.14 -1.68
N ASN A 184 19.70 -1.18 -1.70
CA ASN A 184 20.80 -2.10 -1.45
C ASN A 184 21.75 -2.14 -2.65
N ARG A 185 22.88 -1.45 -2.54
CA ARG A 185 23.89 -1.34 -3.60
C ARG A 185 24.31 -2.68 -4.19
N ARG A 186 24.46 -3.74 -3.38
CA ARG A 186 24.89 -5.06 -3.89
C ARG A 186 23.84 -5.66 -4.82
N ARG A 187 22.56 -5.55 -4.45
CA ARG A 187 21.44 -6.03 -5.28
C ARG A 187 21.33 -5.26 -6.58
N VAL A 188 21.43 -3.93 -6.52
CA VAL A 188 21.38 -3.06 -7.71
C VAL A 188 22.49 -3.42 -8.69
N MET A 189 23.73 -3.55 -8.20
CA MET A 189 24.86 -3.90 -9.08
C MET A 189 24.71 -5.29 -9.70
N ALA A 190 24.18 -6.27 -8.96
CA ALA A 190 23.94 -7.61 -9.49
C ALA A 190 22.86 -7.60 -10.59
N GLY A 191 21.77 -6.83 -10.42
CA GLY A 191 20.73 -6.66 -11.44
C GLY A 191 21.26 -6.02 -12.72
N LEU A 192 22.01 -4.92 -12.59
CA LEU A 192 22.62 -4.24 -13.75
C LEU A 192 23.60 -5.13 -14.51
N GLN A 193 24.32 -6.02 -13.83
CA GLN A 193 25.20 -7.00 -14.49
C GLN A 193 24.42 -8.09 -15.22
N ALA A 194 23.24 -8.48 -14.73
CA ALA A 194 22.40 -9.48 -15.37
C ALA A 194 21.71 -8.97 -16.65
N GLU A 195 21.47 -7.66 -16.77
CA GLU A 195 20.90 -7.04 -17.99
C GLU A 195 21.93 -6.82 -19.11
N LEU A 196 23.23 -6.95 -18.81
CA LEU A 196 24.32 -6.75 -19.76
C LEU A 196 24.83 -8.05 -20.41
N LEU A 197 24.20 -9.20 -20.12
CA LEU A 197 24.51 -10.53 -20.67
C LEU A 197 23.29 -11.08 -21.42
#